data_AF-A0A9X1X878-F1
#
_entry.id   AF-A0A9X1X878-F1
#
_cell.length_a   1.000
_cell.length_b   1.000
_cell.length_c   1.000
_cell.angle_alpha   90.00
_cell.angle_beta   90.00
_cell.angle_gamma   90.00
#
_symmetry.space_group_name_H-M   'P 1'
#
loop_
_entity.id
_entity.type
_entity.pdbx_description
1 polymer ?
#
loop_
_entity_poly.entity_id
_entity_poly.type
_entity_poly.pdbx_seq_one_letter_code
_entity_poly.pdbx_strand_id
1 'polypeptide(L)' 'MKQQNLRSVIKRIRDVAGVIRKISKGISNLPDYESYVKHIQMNHPEVAPPTEAEFFKDFLNKKYGASAKRCC' A
#
# COMPACT_ATOMS: atom_id res chain seq x y z
N MET A 1 40.42 9.42 1.11
CA MET A 1 39.23 10.29 1.01
C MET A 1 38.08 9.77 0.11
N LYS A 2 38.16 8.58 -0.53
CA LYS A 2 37.08 8.05 -1.42
C LYS A 2 35.98 7.25 -0.69
N GLN A 3 36.30 6.60 0.44
CA GLN A 3 35.39 5.68 1.14
C GLN A 3 34.21 6.36 1.87
N GLN A 4 34.40 7.60 2.35
CA GLN A 4 33.35 8.32 3.08
C GLN A 4 32.23 8.84 2.16
N ASN A 5 32.57 9.22 0.93
CA ASN A 5 31.59 9.65 -0.08
C ASN A 5 30.69 8.50 -0.54
N LEU A 6 31.24 7.28 -0.67
CA LEU A 6 30.44 6.15 -1.13
C LEU A 6 29.36 5.75 -0.11
N ARG A 7 29.69 5.79 1.19
CA ARG A 7 28.72 5.50 2.27
C ARG A 7 27.63 6.56 2.37
N SER A 8 27.97 7.84 2.17
CA SER A 8 26.97 8.92 2.19
C SER A 8 26.03 8.86 1.00
N VAL A 9 26.53 8.48 -0.19
CA VAL A 9 25.72 8.26 -1.40
C VAL A 9 24.74 7.09 -1.20
N ILE A 10 25.20 5.95 -0.67
CA ILE A 10 24.33 4.80 -0.39
C ILE A 10 23.23 5.15 0.63
N LYS A 11 23.57 5.93 1.67
CA LYS A 11 22.59 6.39 2.67
C LYS A 11 21.51 7.27 2.01
N ARG A 12 21.92 8.24 1.18
CA ARG A 12 21.00 9.11 0.43
C ARG A 12 20.12 8.33 -0.54
N ILE A 13 20.66 7.34 -1.26
CA ILE A 13 19.89 6.48 -2.15
C ILE A 13 18.82 5.71 -1.37
N ARG A 14 19.15 5.18 -0.18
CA ARG A 14 18.18 4.49 0.68
C ARG A 14 17.07 5.43 1.16
N ASP A 15 17.44 6.64 1.58
CA ASP A 15 16.48 7.64 2.06
C ASP A 15 15.53 8.06 0.93
N VAL A 16 16.06 8.31 -0.27
CA VAL A 16 15.27 8.62 -1.47
C VAL A 16 14.40 7.44 -1.89
N ALA A 17 14.89 6.21 -1.85
CA ALA A 17 14.09 5.02 -2.14
C ALA A 17 12.92 4.84 -1.15
N GLY A 18 13.14 5.15 0.13
CA GLY A 18 12.08 5.14 1.14
C GLY A 18 10.98 6.16 0.86
N VAL A 19 11.35 7.37 0.41
CA VAL A 19 10.41 8.42 0.02
C VAL A 19 9.67 8.07 -1.26
N ILE A 20 10.35 7.58 -2.30
CA ILE A 20 9.72 7.11 -3.55
C ILE A 20 8.73 5.99 -3.26
N ARG A 21 9.06 5.03 -2.38
CA ARG A 21 8.12 3.97 -1.97
C ARG A 21 6.86 4.55 -1.31
N LYS A 22 7.00 5.52 -0.40
CA LYS A 22 5.85 6.19 0.24
C LYS A 22 4.99 6.96 -0.77
N ILE A 23 5.61 7.69 -1.69
CA ILE A 23 4.90 8.46 -2.72
C ILE A 23 4.24 7.51 -3.73
N SER A 24 4.91 6.43 -4.13
CA SER A 24 4.34 5.42 -5.03
C SER A 24 3.08 4.80 -4.46
N LYS A 25 2.96 4.61 -3.14
CA LYS A 25 1.71 4.17 -2.50
C LYS A 25 0.57 5.20 -2.60
N GLY A 26 0.88 6.49 -2.74
CA GLY A 26 -0.12 7.55 -2.93
C GLY A 26 -0.48 7.81 -4.40
N ILE A 27 0.44 7.55 -5.34
CA ILE A 27 0.22 7.72 -6.80
C ILE A 27 -0.41 6.47 -7.42
N SER A 28 -0.04 5.29 -6.91
CA SER A 28 -0.68 4.05 -7.32
C SER A 28 -2.09 4.10 -6.79
N ASN A 29 -3.08 4.14 -7.67
CA ASN A 29 -4.48 3.94 -7.32
C ASN A 29 -4.75 2.46 -6.91
N LEU A 30 -3.73 1.80 -6.34
CA LEU A 30 -3.73 0.50 -5.71
C LEU A 30 -3.83 0.71 -4.20
N PRO A 31 -4.77 0.04 -3.54
CA PRO A 31 -4.92 0.15 -2.12
C PRO A 31 -3.85 -0.66 -1.38
N ASP A 32 -3.43 -0.15 -0.23
CA ASP A 32 -2.47 -0.80 0.66
C ASP A 32 -3.21 -1.80 1.59
N TYR A 33 -2.98 -3.10 1.38
CA TYR A 33 -3.67 -4.16 2.13
C TYR A 33 -3.42 -4.06 3.65
N GLU A 34 -2.19 -3.75 4.08
CA GLU A 34 -1.89 -3.57 5.51
C GLU A 34 -2.71 -2.43 6.14
N SER A 35 -2.85 -1.31 5.45
CA SER A 35 -3.66 -0.17 5.91
C SER A 35 -5.15 -0.54 5.97
N TYR A 36 -5.65 -1.34 5.01
CA TYR A 36 -7.00 -1.87 5.03
C TYR A 36 -7.24 -2.81 6.22
N VAL A 37 -6.34 -3.76 6.49
CA VAL A 37 -6.41 -4.66 7.64
C VAL A 37 -6.43 -3.89 8.95
N LYS A 38 -5.55 -2.90 9.11
CA LYS A 38 -5.53 -2.03 10.29
C LYS A 38 -6.84 -1.27 10.47
N HIS A 39 -7.39 -0.75 9.38
CA HIS A 39 -8.69 -0.06 9.41
C HIS A 39 -9.81 -1.02 9.87
N ILE A 40 -9.90 -2.23 9.31
CA ILE A 40 -10.88 -3.24 9.71
C ILE A 40 -10.69 -3.62 11.17
N GLN A 41 -9.47 -3.90 11.62
CA GLN A 41 -9.21 -4.26 13.02
C GLN A 41 -9.58 -3.14 14.00
N MET A 42 -9.41 -1.87 13.61
CA MET A 42 -9.73 -0.73 14.46
C MET A 42 -11.22 -0.37 14.49
N ASN A 43 -11.92 -0.50 13.35
CA ASN A 43 -13.31 -0.01 13.20
C ASN A 43 -14.35 -1.14 13.19
N HIS A 44 -13.92 -2.35 12.84
CA HIS A 44 -14.75 -3.55 12.71
C HIS A 44 -14.00 -4.76 13.32
N PRO A 45 -13.71 -4.75 14.63
CA PRO A 45 -12.99 -5.85 15.28
C PRO A 45 -13.73 -7.19 15.21
N GLU A 46 -15.03 -7.17 14.93
CA GLU A 46 -15.88 -8.35 14.71
C GLU A 46 -15.70 -8.99 13.33
N VAL A 47 -15.08 -8.30 12.37
CA VAL A 47 -14.90 -8.78 10.99
C VAL A 47 -13.46 -9.22 10.80
N ALA A 48 -13.28 -10.50 10.44
CA ALA A 48 -11.98 -11.00 10.02
C ALA A 48 -11.62 -10.39 8.64
N PRO A 49 -10.44 -9.77 8.49
CA PRO A 49 -10.03 -9.25 7.21
C PRO A 49 -9.88 -10.38 6.18
N PRO A 50 -10.36 -10.20 4.93
CA PRO A 50 -10.14 -11.16 3.84
C PRO A 50 -8.66 -11.28 3.52
N THR A 51 -8.27 -12.34 2.83
CA THR A 51 -6.87 -12.48 2.38
C THR A 51 -6.48 -11.37 1.39
N GLU A 52 -5.18 -11.11 1.24
CA GLU A 52 -4.67 -10.09 0.31
C GLU A 52 -5.19 -10.31 -1.13
N ALA A 53 -5.21 -11.56 -1.58
CA ALA A 53 -5.70 -11.92 -2.91
C ALA A 53 -7.20 -11.65 -3.07
N GLU A 54 -8.01 -11.96 -2.05
CA GLU A 54 -9.45 -11.69 -2.05
C GLU A 54 -9.73 -10.19 -2.02
N PHE A 55 -8.95 -9.43 -1.23
CA PHE A 55 -9.02 -7.98 -1.19
C PHE A 55 -8.74 -7.36 -2.56
N PHE A 56 -7.67 -7.77 -3.25
CA PHE A 56 -7.37 -7.25 -4.58
C PHE A 56 -8.40 -7.68 -5.62
N LYS A 57 -8.90 -8.91 -5.55
CA LYS A 57 -9.95 -9.40 -6.44
C LYS A 57 -11.23 -8.58 -6.27
N ASP A 58 -11.67 -8.35 -5.03
CA ASP A 58 -12.84 -7.54 -4.71
C ASP A 58 -12.64 -6.07 -5.10
N PHE A 59 -11.45 -5.52 -4.87
CA PHE A 59 -11.08 -4.18 -5.31
C PHE A 59 -11.14 -4.02 -6.83
N LEU A 60 -10.55 -4.95 -7.59
CA LEU A 60 -10.59 -4.94 -9.05
C LEU A 60 -12.01 -5.12 -9.57
N ASN A 61 -12.80 -5.99 -8.95
CA ASN A 61 -14.23 -6.16 -9.28
C ASN A 61 -15.04 -4.89 -9.00
N LYS A 62 -14.79 -4.18 -7.89
CA LYS A 62 -15.46 -2.91 -7.57
C LYS A 62 -15.05 -1.79 -8.52
N LYS A 63 -13.78 -1.78 -8.95
CA LYS A 63 -13.22 -0.71 -9.78
C LYS A 63 -13.45 -0.90 -11.28
N TYR A 64 -13.39 -2.13 -11.76
CA TYR A 64 -13.43 -2.49 -13.18
C TYR A 64 -14.51 -3.52 -13.52
N GLY A 65 -15.16 -4.14 -12.54
CA GLY A 65 -16.25 -5.09 -12.78
C GLY A 65 -17.55 -4.42 -13.16
N ALA A 66 -18.39 -5.13 -13.90
CA ALA A 66 -19.67 -4.65 -14.42
C ALA A 66 -20.74 -4.35 -13.33
N SER A 67 -20.45 -4.68 -12.06
CA SER A 67 -21.41 -4.65 -10.94
C SER A 67 -20.90 -3.79 -9.78
N ALA A 68 -20.41 -2.57 -10.06
CA ALA A 68 -20.03 -1.60 -9.04
C ALA A 68 -21.27 -1.08 -8.28
N LYS A 69 -21.93 -1.95 -7.49
CA LYS A 69 -22.85 -1.52 -6.45
C LYS A 69 -22.00 -0.90 -5.35
N ARG A 70 -21.91 0.42 -5.36
CA ARG A 70 -21.36 1.21 -4.26
C ARG A 70 -22.21 0.91 -3.02
N CYS A 71 -21.64 0.17 -2.07
CA CYS A 71 -22.21 0.12 -0.73
C CYS A 71 -21.91 1.45 -0.05
N CYS A 72 -22.91 1.97 0.65
CA CYS A 72 -22.97 3.23 1.40
C CYS A 72 -21.68 3.54 2.17
#